data_AF-A0A9X0UBM0-F1
#
_entry.id   AF-A0A9X0UBM0-F1
#
_cell.length_a   1.000
_cell.length_b   1.000
_cell.length_c   1.000
_cell.angle_alpha   90.00
_cell.angle_beta   90.00
_cell.angle_gamma   90.00
#
_symmetry.space_group_name_H-M   'P 1'
#
loop_
_entity.id
_entity.type
_entity.pdbx_description
1 polymer ?
#
loop_
_entity_poly.entity_id
_entity_poly.type
_entity_poly.pdbx_seq_one_letter_code
_entity_poly.pdbx_strand_id
1 'polypeptide(L)'
;MTVTIAEPPRPVAASPLAAALPRLLAGAALRVAPEARLAGPASRRRMARALLLDVSEAAGSQVFETLAGELLLFGAPPRAATQAALQLGRLAGLPPPPVWLLPQDAAPLLAWAQDAVLAPPAGPPALVPPTPGLAGLDARLEVLAPERLLRSRPLRRPVPGGGPGTAMATAGVRLRLCRRDLAAELGTLAADPDLLRHAEDRLATRLLHPLAAWALEFPGLWLLPLPRAVTPLPPARPGLIGVLPLAAVGDAGFGAARQALAAQGWGLALEGPEAASLSLFDLTALPADLLLLRWSSALAEPAALAALRRADPARLVLTAAAGAEALEFAGRLGLAAVSGPAVAG
;
A
#
# COMPACT_ATOMS: atom_id res chain seq x y z
N MET A 1 -64.16 -15.90 -12.49
CA MET A 1 -63.28 -15.23 -13.47
C MET A 1 -62.27 -14.42 -12.68
N THR A 2 -61.07 -14.94 -12.52
CA THR A 2 -60.01 -14.34 -11.69
C THR A 2 -59.07 -13.62 -12.64
N VAL A 3 -59.05 -12.29 -12.58
CA VAL A 3 -58.18 -11.44 -13.41
C VAL A 3 -56.81 -11.38 -12.74
N THR A 4 -55.82 -12.04 -13.34
CA THR A 4 -54.42 -11.96 -12.92
C THR A 4 -53.85 -10.62 -13.43
N ILE A 5 -53.56 -9.70 -12.52
CA ILE A 5 -52.88 -8.44 -12.82
C ILE A 5 -51.40 -8.79 -13.05
N ALA A 6 -50.91 -8.53 -14.27
CA ALA A 6 -49.51 -8.70 -14.61
C ALA A 6 -48.66 -7.71 -13.81
N GLU A 7 -47.69 -8.24 -13.07
CA GLU A 7 -46.69 -7.47 -12.33
C GLU A 7 -45.88 -6.62 -13.34
N PRO A 8 -45.70 -5.30 -13.11
CA PRO A 8 -44.94 -4.46 -14.03
C PRO A 8 -43.48 -4.93 -14.10
N PRO A 9 -42.82 -4.84 -15.27
CA PRO A 9 -41.42 -5.23 -15.41
C PRO A 9 -40.54 -4.39 -14.48
N ARG A 10 -39.82 -5.06 -13.59
CA ARG A 10 -38.84 -4.42 -12.71
C ARG A 10 -37.77 -3.73 -13.57
N PRO A 11 -37.37 -2.49 -13.25
CA PRO A 11 -36.29 -1.84 -13.97
C PRO A 11 -35.01 -2.67 -13.81
N VAL A 12 -34.40 -3.04 -14.94
CA VAL A 12 -33.08 -3.69 -14.98
C VAL A 12 -32.10 -2.71 -14.34
N ALA A 13 -31.55 -3.06 -13.18
CA ALA A 13 -30.58 -2.23 -12.48
C ALA A 13 -29.41 -1.91 -13.44
N ALA A 14 -29.06 -0.63 -13.56
CA ALA A 14 -27.94 -0.21 -14.39
C ALA A 14 -26.66 -0.96 -13.95
N SER A 15 -25.93 -1.51 -14.91
CA SER A 15 -24.67 -2.21 -14.63
C SER A 15 -23.75 -1.31 -13.79
N PRO A 16 -23.11 -1.83 -12.72
CA PRO A 16 -22.19 -1.04 -11.88
C PRO A 16 -21.06 -0.38 -12.68
N LEU A 17 -20.72 -0.93 -13.85
CA LEU A 17 -19.78 -0.32 -14.79
C LEU A 17 -20.35 0.92 -15.49
N ALA A 18 -21.63 0.89 -15.89
CA ALA A 18 -22.31 2.03 -16.50
C ALA A 18 -22.40 3.22 -15.54
N ALA A 19 -22.52 2.97 -14.23
CA ALA A 19 -22.47 4.00 -13.19
C ALA A 19 -21.04 4.52 -12.92
N ALA A 20 -20.02 3.68 -13.08
CA ALA A 20 -18.61 4.03 -12.85
C ALA A 20 -17.95 4.73 -14.05
N LEU A 21 -18.48 4.51 -15.26
CA LEU A 21 -17.93 5.00 -16.52
C LEU A 21 -17.65 6.51 -16.54
N PRO A 22 -18.59 7.41 -16.17
CA PRO A 22 -18.38 8.85 -16.29
C PRO A 22 -17.16 9.37 -15.51
N ARG A 23 -16.78 8.67 -14.43
CA ARG A 23 -15.63 9.02 -13.57
C ARG A 23 -14.30 8.47 -14.09
N LEU A 24 -14.34 7.52 -15.01
CA LEU A 24 -13.22 6.67 -15.43
C LEU A 24 -12.98 6.70 -16.95
N LEU A 25 -13.66 7.62 -17.66
CA LEU A 25 -13.45 7.92 -19.07
C LEU A 25 -12.06 8.52 -19.38
N ALA A 26 -11.31 8.92 -18.35
CA ALA A 26 -9.92 9.33 -18.48
C ALA A 26 -9.00 8.14 -18.16
N GLY A 27 -8.37 7.57 -19.20
CA GLY A 27 -7.33 6.56 -19.03
C GLY A 27 -7.47 5.37 -19.96
N ALA A 28 -6.97 4.23 -19.52
CA ALA A 28 -6.98 2.97 -20.23
C ALA A 28 -7.68 1.87 -19.42
N ALA A 29 -8.20 0.90 -20.14
CA ALA A 29 -8.80 -0.31 -19.60
C ALA A 29 -8.01 -1.53 -20.08
N LEU A 30 -7.89 -2.55 -19.25
CA LEU A 30 -7.20 -3.79 -19.56
C LEU A 30 -8.07 -4.96 -19.14
N ARG A 31 -8.51 -5.77 -20.10
CA ARG A 31 -9.20 -7.04 -19.83
C ARG A 31 -8.24 -8.20 -19.93
N VAL A 32 -8.31 -9.06 -18.93
CA VAL A 32 -7.63 -10.34 -18.88
C VAL A 32 -8.71 -11.41 -18.99
N ALA A 33 -8.79 -12.03 -20.18
CA ALA A 33 -9.69 -13.15 -20.41
C ALA A 33 -9.27 -14.35 -19.53
N PRO A 34 -10.21 -15.26 -19.22
CA PRO A 34 -9.93 -16.45 -18.45
C PRO A 34 -9.35 -17.50 -19.40
N GLU A 35 -8.21 -17.20 -20.02
CA GLU A 35 -7.58 -18.17 -20.92
C GLU A 35 -7.00 -19.34 -20.12
N ALA A 36 -7.04 -20.53 -20.72
CA ALA A 36 -6.66 -21.81 -20.12
C ALA A 36 -5.27 -21.83 -19.45
N ARG A 37 -4.38 -20.87 -19.73
CA ARG A 37 -3.05 -20.73 -19.10
C ARG A 37 -3.01 -19.84 -17.86
N LEU A 38 -3.88 -18.83 -17.75
CA LEU A 38 -4.12 -18.04 -16.52
C LEU A 38 -5.18 -18.69 -15.62
N ALA A 39 -6.01 -19.56 -16.18
CA ALA A 39 -6.87 -20.51 -15.45
C ALA A 39 -6.09 -21.69 -14.83
N GLY A 40 -4.76 -21.64 -14.82
CA GLY A 40 -3.89 -22.62 -14.17
C GLY A 40 -4.01 -22.63 -12.63
N PRO A 41 -2.98 -23.11 -11.90
CA PRO A 41 -3.02 -23.21 -10.44
C PRO A 41 -3.45 -21.88 -9.81
N ALA A 42 -4.28 -21.93 -8.77
CA ALA A 42 -4.86 -20.74 -8.11
C ALA A 42 -3.81 -19.66 -7.74
N SER A 43 -2.53 -20.05 -7.57
CA SER A 43 -1.40 -19.14 -7.37
C SER A 43 -1.16 -18.16 -8.53
N ARG A 44 -1.28 -18.59 -9.80
CA ARG A 44 -1.06 -17.70 -10.96
C ARG A 44 -2.16 -16.67 -11.11
N ARG A 45 -3.42 -17.06 -10.89
CA ARG A 45 -4.55 -16.13 -10.88
C ARG A 45 -4.47 -15.14 -9.72
N ARG A 46 -4.05 -15.59 -8.53
CA ARG A 46 -3.74 -14.70 -7.40
C ARG A 46 -2.62 -13.71 -7.74
N MET A 47 -1.58 -14.14 -8.45
CA MET A 47 -0.48 -13.27 -8.89
C MET A 47 -0.96 -12.25 -9.93
N ALA A 48 -1.75 -12.67 -10.93
CA ALA A 48 -2.34 -11.77 -11.92
C ALA A 48 -3.23 -10.70 -11.25
N ARG A 49 -4.05 -11.11 -10.28
CA ARG A 49 -4.88 -10.19 -9.49
C ARG A 49 -4.03 -9.24 -8.63
N ALA A 50 -2.97 -9.73 -7.99
CA ALA A 50 -2.06 -8.91 -7.20
C ALA A 50 -1.37 -7.83 -8.07
N LEU A 51 -0.89 -8.20 -9.26
CA LEU A 51 -0.29 -7.26 -10.22
C LEU A 51 -1.27 -6.15 -10.62
N LEU A 52 -2.52 -6.50 -10.93
CA LEU A 52 -3.54 -5.50 -11.28
C LEU A 52 -3.91 -4.61 -10.09
N LEU A 53 -3.97 -5.15 -8.87
CA LEU A 53 -4.24 -4.38 -7.65
C LEU A 53 -3.10 -3.41 -7.31
N ASP A 54 -1.85 -3.81 -7.52
CA ASP A 54 -0.68 -2.94 -7.33
C ASP A 54 -0.71 -1.74 -8.31
N VAL A 55 -1.11 -1.99 -9.56
CA VAL A 55 -1.29 -0.92 -10.57
C VAL A 55 -2.47 -0.03 -10.23
N SER A 56 -3.57 -0.61 -9.74
CA SER A 56 -4.75 0.09 -9.24
C SER A 56 -4.40 1.07 -8.12
N GLU A 57 -3.63 0.63 -7.14
CA GLU A 57 -3.21 1.43 -6.00
C GLU A 57 -2.26 2.57 -6.40
N ALA A 58 -1.31 2.30 -7.30
CA ALA A 58 -0.35 3.30 -7.76
C ALA A 58 -0.98 4.41 -8.60
N ALA A 59 -2.09 4.12 -9.28
CA ALA A 59 -2.61 4.99 -10.33
C ALA A 59 -4.06 5.44 -10.13
N GLY A 60 -4.68 5.14 -8.99
CA GLY A 60 -6.08 5.51 -8.70
C GLY A 60 -7.10 4.80 -9.60
N SER A 61 -6.74 3.65 -10.16
CA SER A 61 -7.61 2.85 -11.03
C SER A 61 -8.36 1.78 -10.24
N GLN A 62 -9.30 1.07 -10.87
CA GLN A 62 -10.13 0.05 -10.22
C GLN A 62 -9.98 -1.31 -10.90
N VAL A 63 -10.07 -2.39 -10.12
CA VAL A 63 -10.06 -3.77 -10.65
C VAL A 63 -11.41 -4.42 -10.41
N PHE A 64 -11.99 -4.97 -11.46
CA PHE A 64 -13.23 -5.74 -11.46
C PHE A 64 -12.94 -7.20 -11.81
N GLU A 65 -13.79 -8.10 -11.34
CA GLU A 65 -13.77 -9.52 -11.69
C GLU A 65 -15.15 -9.91 -12.20
N THR A 66 -15.26 -10.62 -13.33
CA THR A 66 -16.55 -11.12 -13.83
C THR A 66 -16.90 -12.45 -13.16
N LEU A 67 -18.16 -12.86 -13.21
CA LEU A 67 -18.57 -14.20 -12.77
C LEU A 67 -17.92 -15.32 -13.60
N ALA A 68 -17.54 -15.03 -14.86
CA ALA A 68 -16.77 -15.91 -15.71
C ALA A 68 -15.26 -15.95 -15.35
N GLY A 69 -14.84 -15.14 -14.37
CA GLY A 69 -13.47 -15.09 -13.86
C GLY A 69 -12.50 -14.24 -14.68
N GLU A 70 -13.02 -13.35 -15.51
CA GLU A 70 -12.23 -12.34 -16.22
C GLU A 70 -11.83 -11.23 -15.25
N LEU A 71 -10.62 -10.68 -15.40
CA LEU A 71 -10.18 -9.51 -14.63
C LEU A 71 -10.18 -8.27 -15.52
N LEU A 72 -10.67 -7.14 -15.00
CA LEU A 72 -10.71 -5.87 -15.70
C LEU A 72 -10.06 -4.79 -14.85
N LEU A 73 -8.96 -4.20 -15.31
CA LEU A 73 -8.40 -2.96 -14.75
C LEU A 73 -8.99 -1.78 -15.52
N PHE A 74 -9.45 -0.75 -14.81
CA PHE A 74 -10.17 0.37 -15.41
C PHE A 74 -9.73 1.72 -14.83
N GLY A 75 -9.47 2.70 -15.70
CA GLY A 75 -9.05 4.06 -15.33
C GLY A 75 -7.55 4.21 -15.06
N ALA A 76 -6.72 3.24 -15.48
CA ALA A 76 -5.28 3.34 -15.31
C ALA A 76 -4.66 4.26 -16.37
N PRO A 77 -3.58 5.01 -16.09
CA PRO A 77 -2.81 5.70 -17.12
C PRO A 77 -2.37 4.73 -18.21
N PRO A 78 -2.40 5.10 -19.51
CA PRO A 78 -2.10 4.18 -20.62
C PRO A 78 -0.78 3.44 -20.45
N ARG A 79 0.28 4.14 -20.03
CA ARG A 79 1.59 3.54 -19.77
C ARG A 79 1.55 2.47 -18.69
N ALA A 80 0.78 2.68 -17.62
CA ALA A 80 0.64 1.71 -16.53
C ALA A 80 -0.16 0.48 -16.97
N ALA A 81 -1.25 0.67 -17.72
CA ALA A 81 -2.03 -0.41 -18.31
C ALA A 81 -1.19 -1.25 -19.29
N THR A 82 -0.38 -0.61 -20.16
CA THR A 82 0.52 -1.32 -21.08
C THR A 82 1.58 -2.13 -20.33
N GLN A 83 2.18 -1.59 -19.27
CA GLN A 83 3.15 -2.33 -18.47
C GLN A 83 2.51 -3.52 -17.75
N ALA A 84 1.31 -3.34 -17.19
CA ALA A 84 0.53 -4.42 -16.59
C ALA A 84 0.23 -5.52 -17.63
N ALA A 85 -0.19 -5.16 -18.84
CA ALA A 85 -0.44 -6.09 -19.93
C ALA A 85 0.82 -6.90 -20.31
N LEU A 86 1.98 -6.25 -20.42
CA LEU A 86 3.25 -6.92 -20.70
C LEU A 86 3.66 -7.90 -19.58
N GLN A 87 3.45 -7.53 -18.32
CA GLN A 87 3.71 -8.41 -17.18
C GLN A 87 2.77 -9.61 -17.17
N LEU A 88 1.48 -9.40 -17.47
CA LEU A 88 0.48 -10.46 -17.56
C LEU A 88 0.75 -11.41 -18.72
N GLY A 89 1.15 -10.90 -19.89
CA GLY A 89 1.56 -11.73 -21.03
C GLY A 89 2.77 -12.62 -20.66
N ARG A 90 3.78 -12.06 -20.00
CA ARG A 90 4.93 -12.83 -19.48
C ARG A 90 4.53 -13.89 -18.47
N LEU A 91 3.64 -13.55 -17.53
CA LEU A 91 3.14 -14.48 -16.52
C LEU A 91 2.33 -15.64 -17.13
N ALA A 92 1.57 -15.34 -18.19
CA ALA A 92 0.73 -16.32 -18.89
C ALA A 92 1.49 -17.14 -19.95
N GLY A 93 2.67 -16.68 -20.37
CA GLY A 93 3.37 -17.22 -21.53
C GLY A 93 2.59 -17.01 -22.83
N LEU A 94 1.94 -15.84 -22.95
CA LEU A 94 1.04 -15.44 -24.03
C LEU A 94 1.33 -14.00 -24.47
N PRO A 95 0.87 -13.58 -25.66
CA PRO A 95 0.89 -12.15 -26.01
C PRO A 95 0.17 -11.31 -24.95
N PRO A 96 0.60 -10.05 -24.75
CA PRO A 96 -0.02 -9.16 -23.77
C PRO A 96 -1.50 -8.96 -24.10
N PRO A 97 -2.40 -8.96 -23.10
CA PRO A 97 -3.80 -8.66 -23.32
C PRO A 97 -3.99 -7.26 -23.92
N PRO A 98 -5.03 -7.06 -24.74
CA PRO A 98 -5.29 -5.77 -25.37
C PRO A 98 -5.58 -4.70 -24.32
N VAL A 99 -4.98 -3.53 -24.51
CA VAL A 99 -5.24 -2.32 -23.73
C VAL A 99 -6.17 -1.44 -24.55
N TRP A 100 -7.30 -1.07 -23.98
CA TRP A 100 -8.26 -0.14 -24.55
C TRP A 100 -7.99 1.27 -24.07
N LEU A 101 -7.98 2.24 -24.97
CA LEU A 101 -7.76 3.65 -24.70
C LEU A 101 -9.11 4.37 -24.65
N LEU A 102 -9.44 4.97 -23.52
CA LEU A 102 -10.68 5.72 -23.35
C LEU A 102 -10.44 7.20 -23.69
N PRO A 103 -11.40 7.86 -24.37
CA PRO A 103 -12.75 7.40 -24.67
C PRO A 103 -12.91 6.59 -25.97
N GLN A 104 -11.85 6.44 -26.78
CA GLN A 104 -11.91 5.88 -28.14
C GLN A 104 -12.50 4.45 -28.18
N ASP A 105 -12.13 3.62 -27.20
CA ASP A 105 -12.57 2.24 -27.08
C ASP A 105 -13.75 2.05 -26.10
N ALA A 106 -14.44 3.14 -25.71
CA ALA A 106 -15.52 3.06 -24.72
C ALA A 106 -16.73 2.25 -25.23
N ALA A 107 -17.10 2.38 -26.50
CA ALA A 107 -18.24 1.69 -27.09
C ALA A 107 -18.07 0.15 -27.11
N PRO A 108 -16.97 -0.42 -27.64
CA PRO A 108 -16.77 -1.88 -27.59
C PRO A 108 -16.62 -2.40 -26.16
N LEU A 109 -16.04 -1.61 -25.24
CA LEU A 109 -15.95 -1.96 -23.83
C LEU A 109 -17.33 -2.03 -23.15
N LEU A 110 -18.20 -1.04 -23.43
CA LEU A 110 -19.56 -1.00 -22.91
C LEU A 110 -20.41 -2.16 -23.44
N ALA A 111 -20.29 -2.47 -24.74
CA ALA A 111 -20.97 -3.62 -25.34
C ALA A 111 -20.55 -4.93 -24.66
N TRP A 112 -19.25 -5.16 -24.49
CA TRP A 112 -18.76 -6.31 -23.73
C TRP A 112 -19.26 -6.33 -22.28
N ALA A 113 -19.31 -5.18 -21.60
CA ALA A 113 -19.72 -5.09 -20.20
C ALA A 113 -21.23 -5.26 -19.97
N GLN A 114 -22.05 -5.11 -21.02
CA GLN A 114 -23.48 -5.43 -20.97
C GLN A 114 -23.69 -6.95 -20.99
N ASP A 115 -22.87 -7.67 -21.76
CA ASP A 115 -22.91 -9.12 -21.87
C ASP A 115 -22.16 -9.82 -20.72
N ALA A 116 -21.09 -9.19 -20.22
CA ALA A 116 -20.33 -9.67 -19.09
C ALA A 116 -21.10 -9.39 -17.79
N VAL A 117 -21.59 -10.44 -17.13
CA VAL A 117 -22.10 -10.32 -15.76
C VAL A 117 -20.90 -10.02 -14.86
N LEU A 118 -20.63 -8.74 -14.67
CA LEU A 118 -19.63 -8.26 -13.75
C LEU A 118 -20.06 -8.68 -12.35
N ALA A 119 -19.19 -9.37 -11.63
CA ALA A 119 -19.35 -9.35 -10.19
C ALA A 119 -19.22 -7.86 -9.78
N PRO A 120 -19.95 -7.39 -8.76
CA PRO A 120 -19.66 -6.09 -8.18
C PRO A 120 -18.14 -5.96 -8.00
N PRO A 121 -17.54 -4.76 -8.19
CA PRO A 121 -16.11 -4.56 -7.96
C PRO A 121 -15.74 -5.31 -6.70
N ALA A 122 -14.63 -6.03 -6.69
CA ALA A 122 -14.24 -6.90 -5.59
C ALA A 122 -14.04 -6.07 -4.30
N GLY A 123 -15.16 -5.67 -3.72
CA GLY A 123 -15.35 -5.30 -2.35
C GLY A 123 -15.39 -6.58 -1.54
N PRO A 124 -15.34 -6.43 -0.21
CA PRO A 124 -15.29 -7.57 0.69
C PRO A 124 -16.45 -8.54 0.40
N PRO A 125 -16.25 -9.86 0.56
CA PRO A 125 -17.29 -10.85 0.30
C PRO A 125 -18.54 -10.56 1.14
N ALA A 126 -19.72 -10.59 0.53
CA ALA A 126 -21.01 -10.71 1.23
C ALA A 126 -21.43 -12.19 1.20
N LEU A 127 -21.96 -12.82 2.24
CA LEU A 127 -22.65 -12.33 3.43
C LEU A 127 -21.75 -12.26 4.67
N VAL A 128 -21.69 -11.09 5.29
CA VAL A 128 -21.19 -10.95 6.65
C VAL A 128 -22.27 -11.54 7.58
N PRO A 129 -21.94 -12.46 8.51
CA PRO A 129 -22.79 -12.68 9.69
C PRO A 129 -23.04 -11.32 10.40
N PRO A 130 -24.03 -11.19 11.30
CA PRO A 130 -24.28 -9.91 11.99
C PRO A 130 -22.96 -9.27 12.42
N THR A 131 -22.75 -8.02 11.98
CA THR A 131 -21.51 -7.28 12.23
C THR A 131 -21.27 -7.36 13.73
N PRO A 132 -20.19 -8.01 14.21
CA PRO A 132 -19.89 -7.92 15.62
C PRO A 132 -19.68 -6.43 15.89
N GLY A 133 -20.46 -5.89 16.83
CA GLY A 133 -20.22 -4.54 17.33
C GLY A 133 -18.81 -4.44 17.94
N LEU A 134 -18.55 -3.38 18.68
CA LEU A 134 -17.28 -3.23 19.39
C LEU A 134 -16.95 -4.44 20.31
N ALA A 135 -17.97 -5.16 20.76
CA ALA A 135 -17.83 -6.39 21.50
C ALA A 135 -17.10 -7.47 20.69
N GLY A 136 -15.91 -7.87 21.17
CA GLY A 136 -15.09 -8.92 20.55
C GLY A 136 -14.07 -8.43 19.52
N LEU A 137 -13.93 -7.11 19.32
CA LEU A 137 -12.89 -6.55 18.44
C LEU A 137 -11.50 -7.05 18.82
N ASP A 138 -11.13 -6.94 20.11
CA ASP A 138 -9.80 -7.35 20.57
C ASP A 138 -9.57 -8.85 20.36
N ALA A 139 -10.53 -9.69 20.73
CA ALA A 139 -10.46 -11.15 20.50
C ALA A 139 -10.29 -11.49 19.02
N ARG A 140 -10.94 -10.72 18.13
CA ARG A 140 -10.76 -10.86 16.68
C ARG A 140 -9.36 -10.47 16.24
N LEU A 141 -8.83 -9.35 16.73
CA LEU A 141 -7.46 -8.90 16.41
C LEU A 141 -6.41 -9.92 16.87
N GLU A 142 -6.65 -10.62 17.98
CA GLU A 142 -5.78 -11.68 18.51
C GLU A 142 -5.69 -12.92 17.60
N VAL A 143 -6.67 -13.17 16.73
CA VAL A 143 -6.66 -14.33 15.82
C VAL A 143 -6.31 -13.97 14.37
N LEU A 144 -6.11 -12.69 14.05
CA LEU A 144 -5.73 -12.27 12.70
C LEU A 144 -4.35 -12.81 12.34
N ALA A 145 -4.24 -13.45 11.17
CA ALA A 145 -2.99 -14.00 10.65
C ALA A 145 -2.01 -12.88 10.25
N PRO A 146 -0.82 -12.79 10.87
CA PRO A 146 0.13 -11.70 10.61
C PRO A 146 0.55 -11.61 9.14
N GLU A 147 0.81 -12.73 8.47
CA GLU A 147 1.17 -12.80 7.04
C GLU A 147 0.16 -12.11 6.11
N ARG A 148 -1.12 -12.06 6.48
CA ARG A 148 -2.15 -11.38 5.68
C ARG A 148 -2.03 -9.87 5.76
N LEU A 149 -1.47 -9.35 6.85
CA LEU A 149 -1.45 -7.93 7.18
C LEU A 149 -0.05 -7.32 7.07
N LEU A 150 1.01 -8.09 7.35
CA LEU A 150 2.37 -7.62 7.35
C LEU A 150 2.93 -7.61 5.92
N ARG A 151 3.58 -6.51 5.56
CA ARG A 151 4.30 -6.38 4.28
C ARG A 151 5.75 -6.08 4.59
N SER A 152 6.64 -6.86 3.98
CA SER A 152 8.06 -6.57 3.97
C SER A 152 8.40 -5.71 2.75
N ARG A 153 9.24 -4.71 2.97
CA ARG A 153 9.79 -3.86 1.91
C ARG A 153 11.30 -3.78 2.07
N PRO A 154 12.08 -4.13 1.03
CA PRO A 154 13.52 -3.98 1.11
C PRO A 154 13.89 -2.50 1.28
N LEU A 155 14.95 -2.26 2.04
CA LEU A 155 15.62 -0.98 2.15
C LEU A 155 16.93 -1.07 1.38
N ARG A 156 17.16 -0.12 0.48
CA ARG A 156 18.40 0.01 -0.27
C ARG A 156 19.09 1.32 0.05
N ARG A 157 20.41 1.31 0.14
CA ARG A 157 21.23 2.51 0.30
C ARG A 157 21.75 2.97 -1.07
N PRO A 158 21.56 4.24 -1.45
CA PRO A 158 22.24 4.81 -2.61
C PRO A 158 23.76 4.77 -2.40
N VAL A 159 24.50 4.22 -3.36
CA VAL A 159 25.98 4.21 -3.31
C VAL A 159 26.51 5.54 -3.88
N PRO A 160 27.31 6.30 -3.11
CA PRO A 160 27.93 7.53 -3.60
C PRO A 160 28.84 7.24 -4.80
N GLY A 161 28.76 8.07 -5.85
CA GLY A 161 29.66 7.98 -7.01
C GLY A 161 29.29 6.91 -8.05
N GLY A 162 28.17 6.19 -7.88
CA GLY A 162 27.61 5.40 -8.97
C GLY A 162 27.17 6.31 -10.12
N GLY A 163 27.62 6.03 -11.34
CA GLY A 163 27.22 6.78 -12.54
C GLY A 163 25.70 6.74 -12.83
N PRO A 164 25.26 7.22 -14.01
CA PRO A 164 23.83 7.18 -14.37
C PRO A 164 23.28 5.76 -14.25
N GLY A 165 22.32 5.57 -13.33
CA GLY A 165 21.93 4.26 -12.80
C GLY A 165 22.52 4.04 -11.40
N THR A 166 22.02 4.80 -10.42
CA THR A 166 22.52 4.81 -9.03
C THR A 166 22.59 3.38 -8.48
N ALA A 167 23.81 2.85 -8.30
CA ALA A 167 24.01 1.55 -7.68
C ALA A 167 23.40 1.54 -6.27
N MET A 168 22.72 0.46 -5.93
CA MET A 168 21.96 0.33 -4.68
C MET A 168 22.50 -0.85 -3.87
N ALA A 169 22.98 -0.58 -2.65
CA ALA A 169 23.38 -1.63 -1.71
C ALA A 169 22.20 -2.05 -0.83
N THR A 170 22.16 -3.30 -0.36
CA THR A 170 21.17 -3.72 0.65
C THR A 170 21.43 -2.97 1.96
N ALA A 171 20.40 -2.28 2.48
CA ALA A 171 20.47 -1.59 3.77
C ALA A 171 19.73 -2.36 4.88
N GLY A 172 18.66 -3.07 4.52
CA GLY A 172 17.87 -3.86 5.45
C GLY A 172 16.41 -4.03 5.00
N VAL A 173 15.48 -4.08 5.95
CA VAL A 173 14.06 -4.38 5.70
C VAL A 173 13.16 -3.48 6.54
N ARG A 174 12.07 -3.03 5.94
CA ARG A 174 10.95 -2.40 6.61
C ARG A 174 9.77 -3.36 6.65
N LEU A 175 9.26 -3.62 7.85
CA LEU A 175 7.97 -4.28 8.05
C LEU A 175 6.90 -3.23 8.31
N ARG A 176 5.73 -3.41 7.69
CA ARG A 176 4.60 -2.49 7.85
C ARG A 176 3.29 -3.26 7.90
N LEU A 177 2.37 -2.81 8.75
CA LEU A 177 0.98 -3.23 8.71
C LEU A 177 0.28 -2.59 7.48
N CYS A 178 -0.28 -3.43 6.62
CA CYS A 178 -1.07 -3.00 5.48
C CYS A 178 -2.43 -2.52 5.96
N ARG A 179 -2.55 -1.20 6.12
CA ARG A 179 -3.78 -0.55 6.59
C ARG A 179 -5.01 -0.90 5.73
N ARG A 180 -4.86 -1.07 4.41
CA ARG A 180 -5.95 -1.51 3.53
C ARG A 180 -6.43 -2.91 3.88
N ASP A 181 -5.51 -3.84 4.05
CA ASP A 181 -5.85 -5.23 4.34
C ASP A 181 -6.42 -5.36 5.76
N LEU A 182 -5.90 -4.58 6.72
CA LEU A 182 -6.49 -4.46 8.05
C LEU A 182 -7.91 -3.87 8.00
N ALA A 183 -8.12 -2.80 7.22
CA ALA A 183 -9.45 -2.24 7.04
C ALA A 183 -10.43 -3.23 6.41
N ALA A 184 -9.96 -4.02 5.44
CA ALA A 184 -10.76 -5.10 4.84
C ALA A 184 -11.13 -6.19 5.86
N GLU A 185 -10.23 -6.54 6.78
CA GLU A 185 -10.56 -7.44 7.89
C GLU A 185 -11.57 -6.80 8.84
N LEU A 186 -11.43 -5.53 9.21
CA LEU A 186 -12.34 -4.85 10.13
C LEU A 186 -13.73 -4.57 9.54
N GLY A 187 -13.86 -4.51 8.21
CA GLY A 187 -15.13 -4.23 7.54
C GLY A 187 -15.62 -2.81 7.83
N THR A 188 -16.89 -2.66 8.23
CA THR A 188 -17.49 -1.34 8.51
C THR A 188 -16.84 -0.62 9.69
N LEU A 189 -16.25 -1.35 10.64
CA LEU A 189 -15.53 -0.75 11.78
C LEU A 189 -14.32 0.07 11.33
N ALA A 190 -13.74 -0.21 10.16
CA ALA A 190 -12.63 0.57 9.61
C ALA A 190 -13.03 1.97 9.10
N ALA A 191 -14.34 2.26 9.00
CA ALA A 191 -14.80 3.60 8.67
C ALA A 191 -14.48 4.62 9.79
N ASP A 192 -14.33 4.13 11.03
CA ASP A 192 -13.87 4.93 12.15
C ASP A 192 -12.31 4.94 12.17
N PRO A 193 -11.68 6.12 11.99
CA PRO A 193 -10.22 6.22 11.95
C PRO A 193 -9.55 5.94 13.31
N ASP A 194 -10.27 6.08 14.43
CA ASP A 194 -9.75 5.79 15.76
C ASP A 194 -9.81 4.28 16.05
N LEU A 195 -10.86 3.58 15.60
CA LEU A 195 -10.90 2.10 15.68
C LEU A 195 -9.82 1.45 14.81
N LEU A 196 -9.61 1.97 13.60
CA LEU A 196 -8.54 1.46 12.73
C LEU A 196 -7.16 1.68 13.37
N ARG A 197 -6.95 2.83 14.04
CA ARG A 197 -5.72 3.12 14.77
C ARG A 197 -5.53 2.20 15.99
N HIS A 198 -6.58 2.01 16.79
CA HIS A 198 -6.58 1.05 17.90
C HIS A 198 -6.20 -0.36 17.42
N ALA A 199 -6.76 -0.79 16.29
CA ALA A 199 -6.42 -2.08 15.69
C ALA A 199 -4.95 -2.16 15.23
N GLU A 200 -4.41 -1.10 14.65
CA GLU A 200 -2.98 -1.01 14.29
C GLU A 200 -2.09 -1.11 15.54
N ASP A 201 -2.40 -0.35 16.59
CA ASP A 201 -1.63 -0.36 17.85
C ASP A 201 -1.69 -1.72 18.55
N ARG A 202 -2.87 -2.37 18.56
CA ARG A 202 -3.04 -3.70 19.16
C ARG A 202 -2.23 -4.75 18.40
N LEU A 203 -2.28 -4.72 17.06
CA LEU A 203 -1.50 -5.63 16.23
C LEU A 203 0.01 -5.38 16.36
N ALA A 204 0.44 -4.12 16.36
CA ALA A 204 1.84 -3.77 16.57
C ALA A 204 2.32 -4.28 17.93
N THR A 205 1.52 -4.09 19.00
CA THR A 205 1.81 -4.62 20.34
C THR A 205 2.01 -6.13 20.33
N ARG A 206 1.06 -6.88 19.75
CA ARG A 206 1.09 -8.35 19.69
C ARG A 206 2.30 -8.86 18.91
N LEU A 207 2.69 -8.16 17.85
CA LEU A 207 3.75 -8.59 16.94
C LEU A 207 5.15 -8.09 17.34
N LEU A 208 5.26 -7.10 18.23
CA LEU A 208 6.52 -6.44 18.52
C LEU A 208 7.60 -7.43 19.02
N HIS A 209 7.27 -8.27 20.00
CA HIS A 209 8.19 -9.26 20.56
C HIS A 209 8.70 -10.28 19.53
N PRO A 210 7.83 -11.03 18.83
CA PRO A 210 8.30 -12.00 17.84
C PRO A 210 9.05 -11.35 16.67
N LEU A 211 8.62 -10.17 16.20
CA LEU A 211 9.30 -9.46 15.12
C LEU A 211 10.66 -8.92 15.54
N ALA A 212 10.78 -8.40 16.76
CA ALA A 212 12.07 -7.95 17.30
C ALA A 212 13.04 -9.13 17.42
N ALA A 213 12.60 -10.25 18.02
CA ALA A 213 13.43 -11.46 18.14
C ALA A 213 13.94 -11.93 16.77
N TRP A 214 13.06 -12.00 15.77
CA TRP A 214 13.43 -12.35 14.41
C TRP A 214 14.42 -11.35 13.78
N ALA A 215 14.21 -10.04 13.97
CA ALA A 215 15.09 -9.01 13.44
C ALA A 215 16.50 -9.01 14.09
N LEU A 216 16.67 -9.62 15.26
CA LEU A 216 17.98 -9.80 15.91
C LEU A 216 18.87 -10.81 15.17
N GLU A 217 18.29 -11.75 14.43
CA GLU A 217 19.01 -12.84 13.74
C GLU A 217 19.76 -12.36 12.47
N PHE A 218 19.39 -11.20 11.94
CA PHE A 218 19.92 -10.70 10.66
C PHE A 218 20.60 -9.35 10.85
N PRO A 219 21.71 -9.04 10.15
CA PRO A 219 22.31 -7.72 10.22
C PRO A 219 21.47 -6.66 9.48
N GLY A 220 21.87 -5.39 9.62
CA GLY A 220 21.29 -4.26 8.88
C GLY A 220 20.17 -3.54 9.60
N LEU A 221 19.50 -2.65 8.85
CA LEU A 221 18.44 -1.75 9.31
C LEU A 221 17.07 -2.44 9.30
N TRP A 222 16.43 -2.56 10.46
CA TRP A 222 15.12 -3.17 10.61
C TRP A 222 14.13 -2.15 11.16
N LEU A 223 13.17 -1.78 10.31
CA LEU A 223 12.11 -0.85 10.67
C LEU A 223 10.85 -1.64 11.00
N LEU A 224 10.43 -1.64 12.26
CA LEU A 224 9.27 -2.40 12.75
C LEU A 224 8.11 -1.46 13.14
N PRO A 225 6.85 -1.83 12.91
CA PRO A 225 5.73 -1.04 13.41
C PRO A 225 5.74 -1.03 14.94
N LEU A 226 5.69 0.15 15.54
CA LEU A 226 5.65 0.33 16.99
C LEU A 226 4.23 0.74 17.42
N PRO A 227 3.68 0.21 18.52
CA PRO A 227 2.46 0.75 19.12
C PRO A 227 2.72 2.12 19.75
N ARG A 228 1.73 3.02 19.74
CA ARG A 228 1.82 4.33 20.39
C ARG A 228 1.94 4.24 21.91
N ALA A 229 1.23 3.29 22.52
CA ALA A 229 1.30 3.04 23.95
C ALA A 229 2.50 2.14 24.28
N VAL A 230 3.31 2.55 25.25
CA VAL A 230 4.51 1.81 25.66
C VAL A 230 4.10 0.50 26.31
N THR A 231 4.43 -0.59 25.64
CA THR A 231 4.46 -1.94 26.20
C THR A 231 5.89 -2.27 26.62
N PRO A 232 6.12 -3.27 27.49
CA PRO A 232 7.48 -3.72 27.78
C PRO A 232 8.21 -4.03 26.47
N LEU A 233 9.24 -3.24 26.19
CA LEU A 233 10.01 -3.34 24.96
C LEU A 233 10.92 -4.58 25.03
N PRO A 234 10.97 -5.40 23.98
CA PRO A 234 11.98 -6.44 23.89
C PRO A 234 13.38 -5.81 23.72
N PRO A 235 14.46 -6.56 24.02
CA PRO A 235 15.82 -6.07 23.81
C PRO A 235 16.07 -5.71 22.33
N ALA A 236 16.84 -4.67 22.08
CA ALA A 236 17.26 -4.28 20.73
C ALA A 236 18.76 -4.49 20.49
N ARG A 237 19.12 -4.39 19.21
CA ARG A 237 20.50 -4.24 18.72
C ARG A 237 20.60 -2.97 17.86
N PRO A 238 21.81 -2.46 17.61
CA PRO A 238 22.01 -1.38 16.65
C PRO A 238 21.38 -1.70 15.29
N GLY A 239 20.59 -0.75 14.78
CA GLY A 239 19.84 -0.89 13.53
C GLY A 239 18.40 -1.38 13.68
N LEU A 240 17.95 -1.75 14.88
CA LEU A 240 16.53 -2.01 15.15
C LEU A 240 15.83 -0.70 15.51
N ILE A 241 14.79 -0.35 14.75
CA ILE A 241 14.11 0.94 14.84
C ILE A 241 12.60 0.74 14.84
N GLY A 242 11.92 1.30 15.84
CA GLY A 242 10.47 1.36 15.89
C GLY A 242 9.95 2.49 15.02
N VAL A 243 8.87 2.26 14.27
CA VAL A 243 8.24 3.25 13.40
C VAL A 243 6.91 3.69 14.01
N LEU A 244 6.79 4.99 14.24
CA LEU A 244 5.54 5.65 14.66
C LEU A 244 5.09 6.67 13.60
N PRO A 245 3.78 6.95 13.49
CA PRO A 245 3.31 8.09 12.70
C PRO A 245 3.75 9.40 13.36
N LEU A 246 3.99 10.45 12.56
CA LEU A 246 4.40 11.78 13.02
C LEU A 246 3.42 12.36 14.05
N ALA A 247 2.13 12.07 13.90
CA ALA A 247 1.10 12.48 14.84
C ALA A 247 1.32 11.96 16.27
N ALA A 248 2.10 10.89 16.47
CA ALA A 248 2.42 10.37 17.80
C ALA A 248 3.30 11.32 18.63
N VAL A 249 3.99 12.27 17.99
CA VAL A 249 4.79 13.30 18.70
C VAL A 249 3.90 14.16 19.60
N GLY A 250 2.61 14.31 19.27
CA GLY A 250 1.63 15.04 20.08
C GLY A 250 1.04 14.23 21.23
N ASP A 251 1.31 12.92 21.32
CA ASP A 251 0.70 12.06 22.34
C ASP A 251 1.32 12.35 23.72
N ALA A 252 0.46 12.36 24.75
CA ALA A 252 0.92 12.49 26.13
C ALA A 252 1.85 11.31 26.47
N GLY A 253 3.06 11.60 26.94
CA GLY A 253 4.06 10.59 27.29
C GLY A 253 4.99 10.18 26.15
N PHE A 254 4.88 10.76 24.94
CA PHE A 254 5.81 10.48 23.84
C PHE A 254 7.28 10.67 24.25
N GLY A 255 7.60 11.73 25.00
CA GLY A 255 8.97 11.98 25.48
C GLY A 255 9.50 10.84 26.37
N ALA A 256 8.67 10.35 27.31
CA ALA A 256 9.03 9.22 28.16
C ALA A 256 9.17 7.92 27.36
N ALA A 257 8.27 7.69 26.39
CA ALA A 257 8.36 6.56 25.47
C ALA A 257 9.67 6.58 24.65
N ARG A 258 10.05 7.75 24.11
CA ARG A 258 11.30 7.93 23.36
C ARG A 258 12.53 7.65 24.22
N GLN A 259 12.52 8.09 25.48
CA GLN A 259 13.60 7.81 26.43
C GLN A 259 13.69 6.32 26.76
N ALA A 260 12.55 5.66 26.99
CA ALA A 260 12.50 4.21 27.24
C ALA A 260 13.03 3.39 26.05
N LEU A 261 12.66 3.78 24.82
CA LEU A 261 13.22 3.18 23.59
C LEU A 261 14.74 3.31 23.54
N ALA A 262 15.27 4.52 23.76
CA ALA A 262 16.71 4.77 23.76
C ALA A 262 17.45 3.93 24.81
N ALA A 263 16.91 3.86 26.03
CA ALA A 263 17.49 3.09 27.12
C ALA A 263 17.57 1.59 26.81
N GLN A 264 16.66 1.08 25.98
CA GLN A 264 16.64 -0.31 25.51
C GLN A 264 17.42 -0.53 24.20
N GLY A 265 18.11 0.51 23.69
CA GLY A 265 18.90 0.44 22.47
C GLY A 265 18.09 0.52 21.17
N TRP A 266 16.80 0.86 21.25
CA TRP A 266 15.95 1.07 20.07
C TRP A 266 16.18 2.45 19.47
N GLY A 267 16.26 2.50 18.14
CA GLY A 267 16.01 3.73 17.41
C GLY A 267 14.52 4.01 17.24
N LEU A 268 14.18 5.26 16.94
CA LEU A 268 12.85 5.70 16.57
C LEU A 268 12.83 6.32 15.17
N ALA A 269 11.85 5.92 14.37
CA ALA A 269 11.52 6.49 13.08
C ALA A 269 10.14 7.17 13.15
N LEU A 270 10.01 8.36 12.55
CA LEU A 270 8.72 9.01 12.35
C LEU A 270 8.31 8.97 10.88
N GLU A 271 7.14 8.44 10.60
CA GLU A 271 6.52 8.39 9.26
C GLU A 271 5.48 9.49 9.09
N GLY A 272 5.40 10.05 7.88
CA GLY A 272 4.32 10.95 7.50
C GLY A 272 4.59 12.45 7.41
N PRO A 273 5.82 13.01 7.51
CA PRO A 273 6.04 14.36 7.01
C PRO A 273 5.82 14.36 5.49
N GLU A 274 4.75 15.03 5.05
CA GLU A 274 4.43 15.24 3.63
C GLU A 274 5.16 16.47 3.10
N ALA A 275 5.43 16.50 1.79
CA ALA A 275 6.18 17.59 1.16
C ALA A 275 5.65 18.99 1.51
N ALA A 276 4.32 19.17 1.50
CA ALA A 276 3.65 20.43 1.82
C ALA A 276 3.84 20.88 3.27
N SER A 277 4.13 19.94 4.18
CA SER A 277 4.29 20.22 5.61
C SER A 277 5.75 20.42 6.03
N LEU A 278 6.73 20.05 5.19
CA LEU A 278 8.16 20.07 5.56
C LEU A 278 8.66 21.46 5.96
N SER A 279 8.14 22.52 5.35
CA SER A 279 8.51 23.90 5.68
C SER A 279 8.01 24.35 7.06
N LEU A 280 7.01 23.65 7.62
CA LEU A 280 6.40 23.96 8.91
C LEU A 280 7.16 23.32 10.08
N PHE A 281 8.08 22.39 9.81
CA PHE A 281 8.83 21.68 10.83
C PHE A 281 10.30 22.09 10.85
N ASP A 282 10.86 22.17 12.05
CA ASP A 282 12.30 22.01 12.22
C ASP A 282 12.62 20.51 12.27
N LEU A 283 13.00 19.97 11.11
CA LEU A 283 13.33 18.54 10.98
C LEU A 283 14.51 18.13 11.87
N THR A 284 15.39 19.06 12.22
CA THR A 284 16.54 18.76 13.08
C THR A 284 16.12 18.56 14.53
N ALA A 285 15.11 19.32 14.98
CA ALA A 285 14.55 19.26 16.32
C ALA A 285 13.58 18.10 16.56
N LEU A 286 13.14 17.39 15.50
CA LEU A 286 12.25 16.24 15.66
C LEU A 286 12.94 15.13 16.48
N PRO A 287 12.30 14.59 17.52
CA PRO A 287 12.87 13.61 18.46
C PRO A 287 12.93 12.18 17.90
N ALA A 288 13.48 12.01 16.70
CA ALA A 288 13.56 10.74 15.98
C ALA A 288 14.93 10.54 15.35
N ASP A 289 15.39 9.30 15.29
CA ASP A 289 16.67 8.97 14.65
C ASP A 289 16.52 8.95 13.13
N LEU A 290 15.35 8.52 12.62
CA LEU A 290 14.99 8.55 11.20
C LEU A 290 13.66 9.27 10.92
N LEU A 291 13.56 9.85 9.73
CA LEU A 291 12.35 10.42 9.15
C LEU A 291 12.02 9.68 7.85
N LEU A 292 10.82 9.09 7.80
CA LEU A 292 10.32 8.33 6.66
C LEU A 292 9.46 9.24 5.79
N LEU A 293 10.03 9.68 4.68
CA LEU A 293 9.41 10.56 3.70
C LEU A 293 8.72 9.73 2.64
N ARG A 294 7.44 9.99 2.36
CA ARG A 294 6.75 9.37 1.22
C ARG A 294 7.14 10.12 -0.06
N TRP A 295 7.63 9.40 -1.07
CA TRP A 295 7.94 10.00 -2.36
C TRP A 295 6.71 10.64 -3.01
N SER A 296 6.90 11.86 -3.48
CA SER A 296 6.02 12.62 -4.37
C SER A 296 6.86 13.65 -5.12
N SER A 297 6.45 14.05 -6.32
CA SER A 297 7.13 15.12 -7.07
C SER A 297 7.28 16.43 -6.29
N ALA A 298 6.32 16.73 -5.40
CA ALA A 298 6.37 17.89 -4.51
C ALA A 298 7.60 17.93 -3.58
N LEU A 299 8.27 16.79 -3.30
CA LEU A 299 9.52 16.79 -2.53
C LEU A 299 10.68 17.45 -3.28
N ALA A 300 10.61 17.51 -4.61
CA ALA A 300 11.60 18.17 -5.45
C ALA A 300 11.34 19.67 -5.64
N GLU A 301 10.26 20.20 -5.07
CA GLU A 301 9.97 21.63 -5.12
C GLU A 301 10.94 22.43 -4.23
N PRO A 302 11.20 23.73 -4.55
CA PRO A 302 12.20 24.53 -3.84
C PRO A 302 12.01 24.60 -2.32
N ALA A 303 10.78 24.74 -1.84
CA ALA A 303 10.48 24.87 -0.42
C ALA A 303 10.77 23.57 0.36
N ALA A 304 10.33 22.43 -0.17
CA ALA A 304 10.62 21.12 0.41
C ALA A 304 12.12 20.81 0.39
N LEU A 305 12.80 21.06 -0.75
CA LEU A 305 14.24 20.87 -0.87
C LEU A 305 15.03 21.73 0.12
N ALA A 306 14.63 22.98 0.35
CA ALA A 306 15.28 23.85 1.32
C ALA A 306 15.14 23.33 2.76
N ALA A 307 13.98 22.75 3.11
CA ALA A 307 13.80 22.09 4.40
C ALA A 307 14.68 20.83 4.53
N LEU A 308 14.68 19.97 3.50
CA LEU A 308 15.45 18.73 3.51
C LEU A 308 16.97 18.95 3.55
N ARG A 309 17.49 19.97 2.87
CA ARG A 309 18.92 20.32 2.89
C ARG A 309 19.43 20.80 4.24
N ARG A 310 18.54 21.27 5.12
CA ARG A 310 18.88 21.63 6.51
C ARG A 310 18.92 20.41 7.43
N ALA A 311 18.28 19.31 7.05
CA ALA A 311 18.32 18.06 7.80
C ALA A 311 19.57 17.25 7.45
N ASP A 312 20.01 16.42 8.39
CA ASP A 312 21.05 15.42 8.12
C ASP A 312 20.49 14.34 7.17
N PRO A 313 21.06 14.15 5.97
CA PRO A 313 20.57 13.14 5.02
C PRO A 313 20.69 11.71 5.55
N ALA A 314 21.60 11.43 6.50
CA ALA A 314 21.70 10.13 7.17
C ALA A 314 20.49 9.82 8.07
N ARG A 315 19.64 10.82 8.38
CA ARG A 315 18.37 10.66 9.10
C ARG A 315 17.18 10.44 8.16
N LEU A 316 17.36 10.56 6.85
CA LEU A 316 16.23 10.57 5.90
C LEU A 316 16.10 9.23 5.17
N VAL A 317 14.89 8.68 5.15
CA VAL A 317 14.54 7.48 4.38
C VAL A 317 13.42 7.81 3.40
N LEU A 318 13.65 7.58 2.11
CA LEU A 318 12.59 7.74 1.10
C LEU A 318 11.77 6.45 0.98
N THR A 319 10.46 6.57 1.05
CA THR A 319 9.51 5.45 0.99
C THR A 319 8.57 5.62 -0.20
N ALA A 320 7.94 4.52 -0.64
CA ALA A 320 7.10 4.51 -1.85
C ALA A 320 7.83 5.04 -3.11
N ALA A 321 9.16 4.85 -3.19
CA ALA A 321 9.95 5.26 -4.35
C ALA A 321 9.49 4.48 -5.59
N ALA A 322 8.86 5.19 -6.52
CA ALA A 322 8.31 4.65 -7.75
C ALA A 322 9.01 5.32 -8.95
N GLY A 323 9.87 4.57 -9.63
CA GLY A 323 10.61 5.02 -10.81
C GLY A 323 11.98 5.66 -10.53
N ALA A 324 12.66 6.01 -11.63
CA ALA A 324 14.03 6.51 -11.63
C ALA A 324 14.18 7.88 -10.96
N GLU A 325 13.18 8.77 -11.10
CA GLU A 325 13.20 10.11 -10.50
C GLU A 325 13.33 10.06 -8.97
N ALA A 326 12.64 9.12 -8.33
CA ALA A 326 12.73 8.90 -6.89
C ALA A 326 14.14 8.46 -6.47
N LEU A 327 14.78 7.61 -7.29
CA LEU A 327 16.13 7.11 -7.03
C LEU A 327 17.19 8.19 -7.25
N GLU A 328 17.06 8.97 -8.31
CA GLU A 328 17.93 10.10 -8.60
C GLU A 328 17.83 11.16 -7.49
N PHE A 329 16.60 11.49 -7.08
CA PHE A 329 16.36 12.39 -5.95
C PHE A 329 17.04 11.90 -4.68
N ALA A 330 16.88 10.61 -4.35
CA ALA A 330 17.48 10.02 -3.17
C ALA A 330 19.02 10.00 -3.23
N GLY A 331 19.58 9.66 -4.40
CA GLY A 331 21.03 9.66 -4.62
C GLY A 331 21.62 11.07 -4.53
N ARG A 332 20.96 12.07 -5.12
CA ARG A 332 21.39 13.48 -5.09
C ARG A 332 21.41 14.07 -3.68
N LEU A 333 20.47 13.69 -2.83
CA LEU A 333 20.43 14.12 -1.43
C LEU A 333 21.29 13.26 -0.50
N GLY A 334 21.83 12.12 -0.97
CA GLY A 334 22.61 11.22 -0.13
C GLY A 334 21.80 10.56 0.98
N LEU A 335 20.51 10.24 0.73
CA LEU A 335 19.61 9.72 1.74
C LEU A 335 20.10 8.38 2.32
N ALA A 336 19.81 8.13 3.60
CA ALA A 336 20.24 6.93 4.33
C ALA A 336 19.78 5.62 3.68
N ALA A 337 18.53 5.61 3.22
CA ALA A 337 17.91 4.48 2.55
C ALA A 337 16.71 4.88 1.67
N VAL A 338 16.32 3.98 0.78
CA VAL A 338 15.18 4.06 -0.11
C VAL A 338 14.38 2.76 -0.05
N SER A 339 13.06 2.87 -0.09
CA SER A 339 12.12 1.75 -0.11
C SER A 339 11.01 2.01 -1.11
N GLY A 340 10.64 1.00 -1.91
CA GLY A 340 9.57 1.12 -2.88
C GLY A 340 9.70 0.14 -4.04
N PRO A 341 8.74 0.13 -4.98
CA PRO A 341 8.75 -0.74 -6.14
C PRO A 341 10.00 -0.53 -7.03
N ALA A 342 10.55 0.68 -7.08
CA ALA A 342 11.76 0.98 -7.86
C ALA A 342 13.01 0.19 -7.41
N VAL A 343 13.01 -0.31 -6.18
CA VAL A 343 14.14 -1.03 -5.57
C VAL A 343 13.83 -2.49 -5.24
N ALA A 344 12.66 -2.98 -5.66
CA ALA A 344 12.16 -4.31 -5.30
C ALA A 344 12.87 -5.46 -6.03
N GLY A 345 13.43 -5.21 -7.23
CA GLY A 345 14.15 -6.22 -8.03
C GLY A 345 13.23 -7.19 -8.75
#